data_AF-A0A2E8DEW9-F1
#
_entry.id   AF-A0A2E8DEW9-F1
#
_cell.length_a   1.000
_cell.length_b   1.000
_cell.length_c   1.000
_cell.angle_alpha   90.00
_cell.angle_beta   90.00
_cell.angle_gamma   90.00
#
_symmetry.space_group_name_H-M   'P 1'
#
loop_
_entity.id
_entity.type
_entity.pdbx_description
1 polymer ?
#
loop_
_entity_poly.entity_id
_entity_poly.type
_entity_poly.pdbx_seq_one_letter_code
_entity_poly.pdbx_strand_id
1 'polypeptide(L)'
;MLHAGKLTSSGTIIGRRYRLENQVSDTVRTEVWRGCDEVLQRPVTIKLVRSGDVPTGAGRLAVTGAVAVYDTLSHEGLGVVVSEWVEAWPLDRILERQITLRPADVVEILGGMARILADAHALGVPHGSVKPSNVLVSDDGTIHLTDFRERAGGAEPLATAPDIAGFGIIMASLLSRCRRDSIPPHLIDLIGRLEPTDPSRVPDLLEIRLALQPPREPRTGRHTGRWLITLAALVATIAVASAAAKILYGDDRPPDVPDEVKVDSLNATP
;
A
#
# COMPACT_ATOMS: atom_id res chain seq x y z
N MET A 1 -7.37 -17.29 30.22
CA MET A 1 -6.91 -16.58 29.01
C MET A 1 -7.99 -16.72 27.96
N LEU A 2 -8.77 -15.66 27.70
CA LEU A 2 -9.87 -15.66 26.75
C LEU A 2 -9.30 -15.82 25.33
N HIS A 3 -9.54 -16.95 24.69
CA HIS A 3 -9.49 -17.01 23.23
C HIS A 3 -10.58 -16.05 22.73
N ALA A 4 -10.19 -14.97 22.06
CA ALA A 4 -11.13 -14.17 21.29
C ALA A 4 -11.86 -15.14 20.35
N GLY A 5 -13.16 -15.30 20.53
CA GLY A 5 -13.95 -16.29 19.80
C GLY A 5 -13.78 -16.10 18.30
N LYS A 6 -13.52 -17.18 17.58
CA LYS A 6 -13.46 -17.19 16.12
C LYS A 6 -14.84 -16.78 15.60
N LEU A 7 -14.98 -15.54 15.11
CA LEU A 7 -16.28 -14.99 14.69
C LEU A 7 -16.74 -15.61 13.37
N THR A 8 -15.82 -16.13 12.56
CA THR A 8 -16.13 -16.71 11.25
C THR A 8 -15.38 -18.02 10.99
N SER A 9 -15.94 -18.85 10.10
CA SER A 9 -15.36 -20.14 9.70
C SER A 9 -15.40 -20.32 8.18
N SER A 10 -14.60 -21.26 7.67
CA SER A 10 -14.68 -21.67 6.26
C SER A 10 -16.12 -22.10 5.93
N GLY A 11 -16.64 -21.67 4.78
CA GLY A 11 -18.02 -21.88 4.35
C GLY A 11 -19.01 -20.80 4.80
N THR A 12 -18.66 -19.91 5.72
CA THR A 12 -19.51 -18.77 6.10
C THR A 12 -19.77 -17.86 4.90
N ILE A 13 -21.02 -17.44 4.70
CA ILE A 13 -21.43 -16.52 3.63
C ILE A 13 -21.59 -15.11 4.19
N ILE A 14 -20.74 -14.20 3.73
CA ILE A 14 -20.75 -12.78 4.07
C ILE A 14 -21.61 -12.02 3.06
N GLY A 15 -22.48 -11.14 3.54
CA GLY A 15 -23.31 -10.29 2.67
C GLY A 15 -24.23 -11.06 1.70
N ARG A 16 -24.54 -12.34 2.00
CA ARG A 16 -25.31 -13.24 1.12
C ARG A 16 -24.67 -13.51 -0.26
N ARG A 17 -23.36 -13.25 -0.40
CA ARG A 17 -22.66 -13.32 -1.69
C ARG A 17 -21.24 -13.87 -1.62
N TYR A 18 -20.52 -13.58 -0.55
CA TYR A 18 -19.09 -13.85 -0.47
C TYR A 18 -18.83 -15.01 0.49
N ARG A 19 -18.40 -16.15 -0.04
CA ARG A 19 -18.09 -17.33 0.77
C ARG A 19 -16.65 -17.28 1.24
N LEU A 20 -16.43 -17.44 2.55
CA LEU A 20 -15.10 -17.62 3.13
C LEU A 20 -14.56 -19.02 2.80
N GLU A 21 -13.33 -19.11 2.30
CA GLU A 21 -12.71 -20.40 1.96
C GLU A 21 -11.50 -20.69 2.84
N ASN A 22 -10.39 -19.98 2.63
CA ASN A 22 -9.14 -20.19 3.36
C ASN A 22 -8.77 -18.93 4.15
N GLN A 23 -8.53 -19.09 5.44
CA GLN A 23 -8.07 -17.98 6.28
C GLN A 23 -6.60 -17.68 5.95
N VAL A 24 -6.33 -16.44 5.55
CA VAL A 24 -4.97 -15.96 5.19
C VAL A 24 -4.29 -15.36 6.41
N SER A 25 -5.03 -14.60 7.21
CA SER A 25 -4.51 -13.97 8.43
C SER A 25 -5.60 -13.79 9.46
N ASP A 26 -5.21 -13.84 10.73
CA ASP A 26 -6.06 -13.50 11.88
C ASP A 26 -5.27 -12.61 12.84
N THR A 27 -5.80 -11.44 13.12
CA THR A 27 -5.21 -10.46 14.04
C THR A 27 -6.29 -9.97 15.00
N VAL A 28 -5.85 -9.32 16.09
CA VAL A 28 -6.76 -8.76 17.10
C VAL A 28 -7.81 -7.82 16.49
N ARG A 29 -7.48 -7.12 15.40
CA ARG A 29 -8.39 -6.15 14.76
C ARG A 29 -9.05 -6.68 13.49
N THR A 30 -8.44 -7.64 12.83
CA THR A 30 -8.79 -7.96 11.44
C THR A 30 -8.56 -9.43 11.11
N GLU A 31 -9.53 -10.04 10.44
CA GLU A 31 -9.37 -11.33 9.77
C GLU A 31 -9.30 -11.10 8.25
N VAL A 32 -8.42 -11.83 7.57
CA VAL A 32 -8.30 -11.80 6.10
C VAL A 32 -8.48 -13.21 5.57
N TRP A 33 -9.36 -13.35 4.58
CA TRP A 33 -9.72 -14.62 3.98
C TRP A 33 -9.55 -14.55 2.46
N ARG A 34 -9.10 -15.65 1.87
CA ARG A 34 -9.42 -15.98 0.48
C ARG A 34 -10.84 -16.51 0.46
N GLY A 35 -11.65 -15.98 -0.45
CA GLY A 35 -13.03 -16.40 -0.62
C GLY A 35 -13.45 -16.42 -2.08
N CYS A 36 -14.75 -16.65 -2.29
CA CYS A 36 -15.36 -16.67 -3.61
C CYS A 36 -16.58 -15.73 -3.64
N ASP A 37 -16.66 -14.91 -4.69
CA ASP A 37 -17.87 -14.20 -5.06
C ASP A 37 -18.82 -15.20 -5.74
N GLU A 38 -19.87 -15.66 -5.06
CA GLU A 38 -20.75 -16.72 -5.56
C GLU A 38 -21.63 -16.26 -6.73
N VAL A 39 -21.77 -14.96 -6.96
CA VAL A 39 -22.52 -14.43 -8.10
C VAL A 39 -21.64 -14.39 -9.34
N LEU A 40 -20.43 -13.83 -9.21
CA LEU A 40 -19.51 -13.67 -10.35
C LEU A 40 -18.56 -14.86 -10.54
N GLN A 41 -18.59 -15.85 -9.64
CA GLN A 41 -17.76 -17.06 -9.67
C GLN A 41 -16.26 -16.76 -9.83
N ARG A 42 -15.76 -15.83 -9.00
CA ARG A 42 -14.35 -15.41 -9.02
C ARG A 42 -13.73 -15.39 -7.61
N PRO A 43 -12.42 -15.65 -7.48
CA PRO A 43 -11.75 -15.52 -6.21
C PRO A 43 -11.70 -14.05 -5.76
N VAL A 44 -11.80 -13.84 -4.45
CA VAL A 44 -11.75 -12.52 -3.80
C VAL A 44 -10.96 -12.58 -2.49
N THR A 45 -10.39 -11.44 -2.11
CA THR A 45 -9.91 -11.22 -0.75
C THR A 45 -11.05 -10.64 0.08
N ILE A 46 -11.29 -11.17 1.27
CA ILE A 46 -12.33 -10.71 2.19
C ILE A 46 -11.67 -10.33 3.51
N LYS A 47 -11.67 -9.04 3.82
CA LYS A 47 -11.10 -8.47 5.03
C LYS A 47 -12.21 -8.07 5.99
N LEU A 48 -12.24 -8.69 7.16
CA LEU A 48 -13.22 -8.47 8.22
C LEU A 48 -12.58 -7.65 9.34
N VAL A 49 -13.17 -6.52 9.72
CA VAL A 49 -12.67 -5.59 10.74
C VAL A 49 -13.59 -5.62 11.95
N ARG A 50 -13.02 -5.96 13.11
CA ARG A 50 -13.77 -6.22 14.34
C ARG A 50 -14.35 -4.97 15.02
N SER A 51 -13.96 -3.76 14.61
CA SER A 51 -14.55 -2.52 15.15
C SER A 51 -15.94 -2.23 14.59
N GLY A 52 -16.36 -2.91 13.51
CA GLY A 52 -17.62 -2.62 12.81
C GLY A 52 -17.55 -1.44 11.86
N ASP A 53 -16.47 -0.65 11.91
CA ASP A 53 -16.21 0.41 10.95
C ASP A 53 -16.02 -0.24 9.57
N VAL A 54 -16.96 0.01 8.66
CA VAL A 54 -16.81 -0.38 7.26
C VAL A 54 -15.67 0.47 6.72
N PRO A 55 -14.48 -0.11 6.44
CA PRO A 55 -13.40 0.65 5.86
C PRO A 55 -13.88 1.04 4.47
N THR A 56 -14.12 2.32 4.31
CA THR A 56 -14.64 2.86 3.07
C THR A 56 -13.42 2.91 2.14
N GLY A 57 -13.46 2.05 1.13
CA GLY A 57 -12.34 1.78 0.22
C GLY A 57 -12.53 2.63 -1.02
N ALA A 58 -11.46 3.27 -1.50
CA ALA A 58 -11.50 4.05 -2.73
C ALA A 58 -12.15 3.22 -3.85
N GLY A 59 -13.34 3.64 -4.27
CA GLY A 59 -14.06 2.99 -5.37
C GLY A 59 -13.14 2.84 -6.59
N ARG A 60 -13.32 1.76 -7.36
CA ARG A 60 -12.53 1.35 -8.55
C ARG A 60 -11.41 2.33 -8.95
N LEU A 61 -10.30 2.30 -8.22
CA LEU A 61 -9.16 3.16 -8.48
C LEU A 61 -8.50 2.70 -9.79
N ALA A 62 -8.47 3.56 -10.80
CA ALA A 62 -7.86 3.27 -12.11
C ALA A 62 -6.33 3.45 -12.08
N VAL A 63 -5.66 2.86 -11.09
CA VAL A 63 -4.20 2.88 -10.95
C VAL A 63 -3.68 1.46 -11.19
N THR A 64 -2.84 1.28 -12.22
CA THR A 64 -2.20 0.00 -12.49
C THR A 64 -1.38 -0.45 -11.29
N GLY A 65 -1.58 -1.70 -10.85
CA GLY A 65 -0.92 -2.25 -9.66
C GLY A 65 -1.62 -1.93 -8.33
N ALA A 66 -2.66 -1.10 -8.31
CA ALA A 66 -3.54 -1.01 -7.14
C ALA A 66 -4.53 -2.18 -7.14
N VAL A 67 -4.66 -2.87 -6.00
CA VAL A 67 -5.63 -3.96 -5.83
C VAL A 67 -7.04 -3.37 -5.85
N ALA A 68 -7.87 -3.85 -6.78
CA ALA A 68 -9.22 -3.30 -6.94
C ALA A 68 -10.13 -3.68 -5.78
N VAL A 69 -10.76 -2.69 -5.14
CA VAL A 69 -11.85 -2.92 -4.18
C VAL A 69 -13.15 -3.14 -4.96
N TYR A 70 -13.84 -4.23 -4.65
CA TYR A 70 -15.09 -4.62 -5.29
C TYR A 70 -16.32 -4.24 -4.50
N ASP A 71 -16.26 -4.35 -3.17
CA ASP A 71 -17.40 -4.08 -2.30
C ASP A 71 -16.94 -3.72 -0.89
N THR A 72 -17.77 -2.97 -0.18
CA THR A 72 -17.61 -2.65 1.24
C THR A 72 -18.96 -2.74 1.92
N LEU A 73 -19.09 -3.58 2.95
CA LEU A 73 -20.36 -3.78 3.62
C LEU A 73 -20.18 -4.00 5.13
N SER A 74 -21.28 -3.93 5.87
CA SER A 74 -21.33 -4.37 7.27
C SER A 74 -21.97 -5.75 7.36
N HIS A 75 -21.40 -6.64 8.15
CA HIS A 75 -21.94 -7.97 8.39
C HIS A 75 -21.80 -8.34 9.86
N GLU A 76 -22.92 -8.50 10.57
CA GLU A 76 -22.95 -8.91 11.99
C GLU A 76 -22.06 -8.05 12.91
N GLY A 77 -22.03 -6.74 12.66
CA GLY A 77 -21.20 -5.80 13.43
C GLY A 77 -19.72 -5.80 13.04
N LEU A 78 -19.33 -6.48 11.96
CA LEU A 78 -18.02 -6.40 11.33
C LEU A 78 -18.07 -5.45 10.13
N GLY A 79 -17.03 -4.64 9.97
CA GLY A 79 -16.76 -3.95 8.72
C GLY A 79 -16.11 -4.93 7.74
N VAL A 80 -16.55 -4.96 6.49
CA VAL A 80 -16.05 -5.91 5.49
C VAL A 80 -15.59 -5.16 4.26
N VAL A 81 -14.39 -5.48 3.79
CA VAL A 81 -13.87 -5.04 2.49
C VAL A 81 -13.65 -6.27 1.63
N VAL A 82 -14.22 -6.26 0.44
CA VAL A 82 -14.01 -7.30 -0.57
C VAL A 82 -13.20 -6.70 -1.71
N SER A 83 -12.08 -7.33 -2.04
CA SER A 83 -11.19 -6.86 -3.10
C SER A 83 -10.76 -8.00 -4.02
N GLU A 84 -10.06 -7.62 -5.08
CA GLU A 84 -9.36 -8.56 -5.95
C GLU A 84 -8.49 -9.52 -5.14
N TRP A 85 -8.58 -10.80 -5.51
CA TRP A 85 -7.59 -11.79 -5.09
C TRP A 85 -6.41 -11.73 -6.03
N VAL A 86 -5.24 -11.37 -5.49
CA VAL A 86 -3.98 -11.37 -6.22
C VAL A 86 -3.17 -12.56 -5.76
N GLU A 87 -2.70 -13.39 -6.70
CA GLU A 87 -1.80 -14.52 -6.43
C GLU A 87 -0.40 -13.99 -6.12
N ALA A 88 -0.23 -13.47 -4.90
CA ALA A 88 0.98 -12.78 -4.44
C ALA A 88 1.18 -12.92 -2.93
N TRP A 89 2.39 -12.63 -2.49
CA TRP A 89 2.78 -12.69 -1.08
C TRP A 89 2.96 -11.30 -0.48
N PRO A 90 2.39 -11.03 0.71
CA PRO A 90 2.68 -9.82 1.45
C PRO A 90 4.18 -9.68 1.77
N LEU A 91 4.73 -8.48 1.63
CA LEU A 91 6.16 -8.24 1.79
C LEU A 91 6.64 -8.45 3.23
N ASP A 92 5.80 -8.21 4.23
CA ASP A 92 6.10 -8.57 5.63
C ASP A 92 6.38 -10.07 5.78
N ARG A 93 5.56 -10.93 5.19
CA ARG A 93 5.76 -12.39 5.19
C ARG A 93 7.03 -12.81 4.46
N ILE A 94 7.40 -12.10 3.39
CA ILE A 94 8.67 -12.32 2.70
C ILE A 94 9.85 -11.94 3.62
N LEU A 95 9.77 -10.79 4.29
CA LEU A 95 10.82 -10.30 5.20
C LEU A 95 10.96 -11.17 6.47
N GLU A 96 9.88 -11.79 6.95
CA GLU A 96 9.89 -12.74 8.06
C GLU A 96 10.74 -13.99 7.77
N ARG A 97 10.86 -14.40 6.50
CA ARG A 97 11.63 -15.58 6.09
C ARG A 97 13.16 -15.41 6.19
N GLN A 98 13.64 -14.25 6.67
CA GLN A 98 15.07 -13.93 6.86
C GLN A 98 15.93 -14.17 5.61
N ILE A 99 15.37 -13.94 4.43
CA ILE A 99 16.09 -14.07 3.16
C ILE A 99 17.14 -12.97 3.00
N THR A 100 18.28 -13.32 2.40
CA THR A 100 19.27 -12.33 1.96
C THR A 100 18.88 -11.83 0.57
N LEU A 101 18.73 -10.52 0.41
CA LEU A 101 18.38 -9.88 -0.86
C LEU A 101 19.61 -9.36 -1.59
N ARG A 102 19.53 -9.29 -2.93
CA ARG A 102 20.49 -8.52 -3.72
C ARG A 102 19.97 -7.08 -3.84
N PRO A 103 20.85 -6.08 -3.97
CA PRO A 103 20.40 -4.71 -4.21
C PRO A 103 19.50 -4.57 -5.45
N ALA A 104 19.69 -5.40 -6.48
CA ALA A 104 18.83 -5.43 -7.66
C ALA A 104 17.37 -5.80 -7.31
N ASP A 105 17.17 -6.81 -6.47
CA ASP A 105 15.83 -7.25 -6.03
C ASP A 105 15.13 -6.13 -5.25
N VAL A 106 15.89 -5.40 -4.43
CA VAL A 106 15.40 -4.22 -3.69
C VAL A 106 14.94 -3.11 -4.65
N VAL A 107 15.71 -2.85 -5.71
CA VAL A 107 15.34 -1.85 -6.73
C VAL A 107 14.09 -2.27 -7.49
N GLU A 108 13.90 -3.55 -7.81
CA GLU A 108 12.71 -4.05 -8.51
C GLU A 108 11.44 -3.84 -7.67
N ILE A 109 11.47 -4.24 -6.40
CA ILE A 109 10.34 -4.06 -5.47
C ILE A 109 10.01 -2.57 -5.31
N LEU A 110 11.01 -1.76 -5.00
CA LEU A 110 10.82 -0.31 -4.81
C LEU A 110 10.42 0.40 -6.11
N GLY A 111 10.85 -0.11 -7.26
CA GLY A 111 10.47 0.40 -8.57
C GLY A 111 8.99 0.24 -8.84
N GLY A 112 8.45 -0.96 -8.60
CA GLY A 112 7.01 -1.23 -8.71
C GLY A 112 6.21 -0.36 -7.75
N MET A 113 6.60 -0.29 -6.48
CA MET A 113 5.95 0.58 -5.48
C MET A 113 5.95 2.05 -5.91
N ALA A 114 7.10 2.57 -6.34
CA ALA A 114 7.25 3.96 -6.72
C ALA A 114 6.36 4.33 -7.92
N ARG A 115 6.21 3.41 -8.88
CA ARG A 115 5.33 3.61 -10.03
C ARG A 115 3.88 3.75 -9.60
N ILE A 116 3.40 2.82 -8.77
CA ILE A 116 2.01 2.80 -8.28
C ILE A 116 1.72 4.06 -7.45
N LEU A 117 2.63 4.43 -6.54
CA LEU A 117 2.48 5.63 -5.71
C LEU A 117 2.50 6.91 -6.55
N ALA A 118 3.40 7.02 -7.52
CA ALA A 118 3.47 8.19 -8.39
C ALA A 118 2.20 8.34 -9.24
N ASP A 119 1.68 7.24 -9.81
CA ASP A 119 0.44 7.25 -10.60
C ASP A 119 -0.76 7.61 -9.71
N ALA A 120 -0.85 7.06 -8.50
CA ALA A 120 -1.91 7.40 -7.55
C ALA A 120 -1.84 8.87 -7.09
N HIS A 121 -0.66 9.37 -6.77
CA HIS A 121 -0.45 10.78 -6.38
C HIS A 121 -0.81 11.73 -7.52
N ALA A 122 -0.45 11.40 -8.77
CA ALA A 122 -0.84 12.21 -9.93
C ALA A 122 -2.37 12.34 -10.10
N LEU A 123 -3.13 11.35 -9.63
CA LEU A 123 -4.59 11.36 -9.60
C LEU A 123 -5.17 11.98 -8.31
N GLY A 124 -4.34 12.50 -7.41
CA GLY A 124 -4.78 13.09 -6.15
C GLY A 124 -5.26 12.06 -5.14
N VAL A 125 -4.83 10.80 -5.27
CA VAL A 125 -5.21 9.70 -4.38
C VAL A 125 -3.96 9.24 -3.61
N PRO A 126 -3.76 9.68 -2.36
CA PRO A 126 -2.69 9.16 -1.54
C PRO A 126 -3.08 7.74 -1.09
N HIS A 127 -2.09 6.86 -0.91
CA HIS A 127 -2.35 5.54 -0.36
C HIS A 127 -2.74 5.62 1.12
N GLY A 128 -2.06 6.48 1.89
CA GLY A 128 -2.33 6.76 3.30
C GLY A 128 -1.93 5.65 4.28
N SER A 129 -1.38 4.52 3.81
CA SER A 129 -0.99 3.38 4.65
C SER A 129 0.10 2.52 3.99
N VAL A 130 1.19 3.15 3.54
CA VAL A 130 2.33 2.42 2.97
C VAL A 130 3.08 1.69 4.08
N LYS A 131 2.96 0.35 4.10
CA LYS A 131 3.64 -0.55 5.05
C LYS A 131 3.87 -1.92 4.40
N PRO A 132 4.82 -2.74 4.90
CA PRO A 132 5.13 -4.04 4.27
C PRO A 132 3.93 -4.97 4.06
N SER A 133 2.97 -5.02 4.99
CA SER A 133 1.77 -5.86 4.86
C SER A 133 0.84 -5.47 3.69
N ASN A 134 1.02 -4.26 3.14
CA ASN A 134 0.19 -3.70 2.06
C ASN A 134 0.90 -3.74 0.70
N VAL A 135 2.14 -4.24 0.66
CA VAL A 135 2.88 -4.48 -0.58
C VAL A 135 2.80 -5.97 -0.87
N LEU A 136 2.16 -6.33 -1.98
CA LEU A 136 2.09 -7.72 -2.44
C LEU A 136 3.11 -7.93 -3.56
N VAL A 137 3.83 -9.04 -3.51
CA VAL A 137 4.82 -9.44 -4.50
C VAL A 137 4.38 -10.76 -5.14
N SER A 138 4.05 -10.71 -6.43
CA SER A 138 3.70 -11.88 -7.23
C SER A 138 4.93 -12.73 -7.53
N ASP A 139 4.74 -14.01 -7.86
CA ASP A 139 5.84 -14.93 -8.16
C ASP A 139 6.67 -14.49 -9.39
N ASP A 140 6.07 -13.71 -10.30
CA ASP A 140 6.74 -13.10 -11.45
C ASP A 140 7.47 -11.78 -11.14
N GLY A 141 7.45 -11.34 -9.87
CA GLY A 141 8.06 -10.10 -9.40
C GLY A 141 7.16 -8.86 -9.53
N THR A 142 5.93 -9.01 -10.05
CA THR A 142 4.98 -7.90 -10.14
C THR A 142 4.60 -7.40 -8.75
N ILE A 143 4.58 -6.08 -8.58
CA ILE A 143 4.23 -5.42 -7.32
C ILE A 143 2.78 -4.94 -7.37
N HIS A 144 2.05 -5.18 -6.29
CA HIS A 144 0.72 -4.64 -6.09
C HIS A 144 0.63 -3.92 -4.74
N LEU A 145 -0.17 -2.85 -4.67
CA LEU A 145 -0.48 -2.15 -3.43
C LEU A 145 -1.96 -2.34 -3.09
N THR A 146 -2.22 -2.71 -1.83
CA THR A 146 -3.57 -2.93 -1.30
C THR A 146 -3.86 -1.97 -0.15
N ASP A 147 -5.12 -1.92 0.31
CA ASP A 147 -5.54 -1.08 1.44
C ASP A 147 -5.26 0.42 1.22
N PHE A 148 -5.54 0.91 0.01
CA PHE A 148 -5.64 2.36 -0.23
C PHE A 148 -6.71 2.93 0.69
N ARG A 149 -6.34 3.92 1.49
CA ARG A 149 -7.27 4.60 2.39
C ARG A 149 -8.08 5.61 1.60
N GLU A 150 -9.38 5.64 1.85
CA GLU A 150 -10.21 6.76 1.40
C GLU A 150 -9.96 8.00 2.27
N ARG A 151 -10.14 9.19 1.68
CA ARG A 151 -10.23 10.45 2.42
C ARG A 151 -11.52 10.43 3.23
N ALA A 152 -11.44 10.41 4.55
CA ALA A 152 -12.61 10.59 5.40
C ALA A 152 -13.26 11.95 5.09
N GLY A 153 -14.44 11.94 4.43
CA GLY A 153 -15.32 13.09 4.30
C GLY A 153 -14.76 14.33 3.59
N GLY A 154 -13.80 14.18 2.66
CA GLY A 154 -13.33 15.28 1.79
C GLY A 154 -12.55 16.43 2.48
N ALA A 155 -12.61 16.52 3.82
CA ALA A 155 -12.15 17.66 4.61
C ALA A 155 -10.68 17.58 5.06
N GLU A 156 -10.03 16.41 4.98
CA GLU A 156 -8.61 16.33 5.31
C GLU A 156 -7.71 16.62 4.09
N PRO A 157 -6.67 17.46 4.23
CA PRO A 157 -5.76 17.78 3.13
C PRO A 157 -5.11 16.54 2.49
N LEU A 158 -4.68 16.68 1.23
CA LEU A 158 -3.98 15.61 0.53
C LEU A 158 -2.63 15.31 1.20
N ALA A 159 -2.59 14.32 2.09
CA ALA A 159 -1.38 13.93 2.79
C ALA A 159 -0.63 12.83 2.04
N THR A 160 0.26 13.21 1.12
CA THR A 160 1.20 12.26 0.46
C THR A 160 2.46 11.98 1.27
N ALA A 161 2.78 12.84 2.26
CA ALA A 161 3.96 12.70 3.11
C ALA A 161 4.04 11.36 3.87
N PRO A 162 2.93 10.81 4.42
CA PRO A 162 2.94 9.47 5.03
C PRO A 162 3.34 8.35 4.08
N ASP A 163 2.94 8.42 2.80
CA ASP A 163 3.30 7.39 1.80
C ASP A 163 4.80 7.36 1.54
N ILE A 164 5.38 8.55 1.48
CA ILE A 164 6.80 8.74 1.26
C ILE A 164 7.62 8.25 2.46
N ALA A 165 7.18 8.56 3.69
CA ALA A 165 7.79 8.03 4.90
C ALA A 165 7.73 6.49 4.94
N GLY A 166 6.56 5.92 4.62
CA GLY A 166 6.36 4.47 4.53
C GLY A 166 7.26 3.83 3.47
N PHE A 167 7.41 4.45 2.30
CA PHE A 167 8.34 4.00 1.26
C PHE A 167 9.80 3.97 1.76
N GLY A 168 10.24 5.03 2.46
CA GLY A 168 11.57 5.10 3.05
C GLY A 168 11.84 4.00 4.09
N ILE A 169 10.87 3.73 4.96
CA ILE A 169 10.96 2.66 5.97
C ILE A 169 11.06 1.28 5.30
N ILE A 170 10.26 1.04 4.26
CA ILE A 170 10.31 -0.22 3.49
C ILE A 170 11.66 -0.36 2.78
N MET A 171 12.16 0.72 2.16
CA MET A 171 13.48 0.72 1.53
C MET A 171 14.58 0.36 2.54
N ALA A 172 14.59 0.98 3.73
CA ALA A 172 15.55 0.65 4.77
C ALA A 172 15.44 -0.82 5.22
N SER A 173 14.21 -1.31 5.40
CA SER A 173 13.94 -2.70 5.79
C SER A 173 14.41 -3.70 4.73
N LEU A 174 14.34 -3.36 3.44
CA LEU A 174 14.83 -4.18 2.34
C LEU A 174 16.36 -4.15 2.23
N LEU A 175 16.96 -2.96 2.34
CA LEU A 175 18.41 -2.78 2.28
C LEU A 175 19.10 -3.44 3.48
N SER A 176 18.48 -3.49 4.66
CA SER A 176 19.02 -4.20 5.83
C SER A 176 19.09 -5.73 5.62
N ARG A 177 18.35 -6.27 4.63
CA ARG A 177 18.43 -7.67 4.20
C ARG A 177 19.49 -7.92 3.13
N CYS A 178 20.13 -6.88 2.60
CA CYS A 178 21.25 -7.04 1.69
C CYS A 178 22.53 -7.38 2.46
N ARG A 179 23.48 -8.04 1.78
CA ARG A 179 24.82 -8.24 2.34
C ARG A 179 25.48 -6.88 2.60
N ARG A 180 26.11 -6.71 3.76
CA ARG A 180 26.73 -5.43 4.18
C ARG A 180 27.80 -4.93 3.19
N ASP A 181 28.54 -5.83 2.56
CA ASP A 181 29.55 -5.50 1.54
C ASP A 181 28.96 -4.91 0.25
N SER A 182 27.68 -5.16 0.01
CA SER A 182 26.92 -4.70 -1.15
C SER A 182 26.32 -3.31 -0.93
N ILE A 183 26.28 -2.83 0.32
CA ILE A 183 25.70 -1.55 0.72
C ILE A 183 26.80 -0.54 1.05
N PRO A 184 26.80 0.67 0.44
CA PRO A 184 27.73 1.73 0.80
C PRO A 184 27.65 2.09 2.29
N PRO A 185 28.79 2.36 2.96
CA PRO A 185 28.82 2.64 4.40
C PRO A 185 27.89 3.79 4.86
N HIS A 186 27.74 4.84 4.05
CA HIS A 186 26.86 5.97 4.38
C HIS A 186 25.37 5.61 4.35
N LEU A 187 24.97 4.60 3.57
CA LEU A 187 23.59 4.10 3.58
C LEU A 187 23.32 3.22 4.79
N ILE A 188 24.33 2.57 5.35
CA ILE A 188 24.17 1.79 6.59
C ILE A 188 23.74 2.72 7.73
N ASP A 189 24.33 3.92 7.82
CA ASP A 189 23.91 4.95 8.78
C ASP A 189 22.46 5.40 8.55
N LEU A 190 22.10 5.70 7.30
CA LEU A 190 20.73 6.09 6.95
C LEU A 190 19.71 4.99 7.32
N ILE A 191 20.01 3.73 7.02
CA ILE A 191 19.16 2.58 7.35
C ILE A 191 18.91 2.53 8.87
N GLY A 192 19.97 2.69 9.68
CA GLY A 192 19.84 2.73 11.14
C GLY A 192 18.97 3.87 11.66
N ARG A 193 18.90 5.00 10.93
CA ARG A 193 17.99 6.12 11.26
C ARG A 193 16.54 5.90 10.82
N LEU A 194 16.34 5.13 9.75
CA LEU A 194 15.02 4.80 9.18
C LEU A 194 14.35 3.59 9.84
N GLU A 195 15.10 2.74 10.56
CA GLU A 195 14.50 1.65 11.33
C GLU A 195 13.57 2.20 12.43
N PRO A 196 12.45 1.50 12.76
CA PRO A 196 11.29 2.08 13.47
C PRO A 196 11.51 2.44 14.94
N THR A 197 12.77 2.55 15.38
CA THR A 197 13.15 2.80 16.78
C THR A 197 12.73 4.19 17.28
N ASP A 198 12.45 5.15 16.38
CA ASP A 198 11.93 6.48 16.74
C ASP A 198 11.23 7.20 15.54
N PRO A 199 9.89 7.37 15.55
CA PRO A 199 9.15 8.05 14.48
C PRO A 199 9.54 9.51 14.26
N SER A 200 10.16 10.17 15.24
CA SER A 200 10.58 11.58 15.13
C SER A 200 11.86 11.77 14.32
N ARG A 201 12.54 10.67 13.95
CA ARG A 201 13.82 10.66 13.23
C ARG A 201 13.70 10.23 11.77
N VAL A 202 12.49 10.09 11.22
CA VAL A 202 12.32 9.71 9.81
C VAL A 202 12.88 10.85 8.93
N PRO A 203 13.99 10.64 8.21
CA PRO A 203 14.58 11.64 7.34
C PRO A 203 13.57 12.06 6.25
N ASP A 204 13.59 13.33 5.89
CA ASP A 204 12.75 13.84 4.80
C ASP A 204 13.20 13.31 3.43
N LEU A 205 12.38 13.56 2.39
CA LEU A 205 12.69 13.17 1.01
C LEU A 205 14.05 13.64 0.53
N LEU A 206 14.45 14.85 0.94
CA LEU A 206 15.67 15.46 0.48
C LEU A 206 16.86 14.74 1.13
N GLU A 207 16.80 14.44 2.41
CA GLU A 207 17.79 13.63 3.12
C GLU A 207 17.92 12.23 2.52
N ILE A 208 16.80 11.54 2.27
CA ILE A 208 16.79 10.22 1.64
C ILE A 208 17.44 10.30 0.24
N ARG A 209 17.05 11.28 -0.57
CA ARG A 209 17.58 11.47 -1.93
C ARG A 209 19.07 11.82 -1.93
N LEU A 210 19.52 12.65 -0.99
CA LEU A 210 20.93 13.04 -0.86
C LEU A 210 21.78 11.84 -0.44
N ALA A 211 21.27 11.00 0.46
CA ALA A 211 21.97 9.80 0.91
C ALA A 211 22.09 8.72 -0.18
N LEU A 212 21.19 8.72 -1.17
CA LEU A 212 21.24 7.80 -2.32
C LEU A 212 22.19 8.27 -3.44
N GLN A 213 22.88 9.41 -3.28
CA GLN A 213 23.86 9.86 -4.27
C GLN A 213 25.06 8.90 -4.33
N PRO A 214 25.55 8.53 -5.54
CA PRO A 214 26.73 7.70 -5.65
C PRO A 214 27.93 8.42 -5.02
N PRO A 215 28.81 7.70 -4.30
CA PRO A 215 29.99 8.30 -3.68
C PRO A 215 30.88 8.96 -4.74
N ARG A 216 31.45 10.13 -4.40
CA ARG A 216 32.32 10.91 -5.30
C ARG A 216 33.59 10.17 -5.72
N GLU A 217 34.05 9.22 -4.90
CA GLU A 217 35.18 8.35 -5.22
C GLU A 217 34.72 6.93 -5.58
N PRO A 218 35.12 6.38 -6.74
CA PRO A 218 34.70 5.06 -7.19
C PRO A 218 35.52 3.98 -6.45
N ARG A 219 35.30 3.81 -5.15
CA ARG A 219 35.84 2.66 -4.38
C ARG A 219 34.86 1.48 -4.35
N THR A 220 33.61 1.71 -4.74
CA THR A 220 32.57 0.69 -4.89
C THR A 220 32.39 0.36 -6.38
N GLY A 221 32.23 -0.93 -6.71
CA GLY A 221 32.20 -1.38 -8.10
C GLY A 221 31.12 -0.71 -8.95
N ARG A 222 31.30 -0.69 -10.28
CA ARG A 222 30.40 -0.05 -11.28
C ARG A 222 28.92 -0.43 -11.11
N HIS A 223 28.64 -1.62 -10.57
CA HIS A 223 27.29 -2.10 -10.28
C HIS A 223 26.63 -1.38 -9.11
N THR A 224 27.39 -0.95 -8.10
CA THR A 224 26.88 -0.23 -6.93
C THR A 224 26.35 1.15 -7.31
N GLY A 225 27.08 1.89 -8.16
CA GLY A 225 26.62 3.20 -8.62
C GLY A 225 25.31 3.16 -9.41
N ARG A 226 25.06 2.10 -10.20
CA ARG A 226 23.87 1.99 -11.03
C ARG A 226 22.59 1.86 -10.19
N TRP A 227 22.56 0.96 -9.22
CA TRP A 227 21.33 0.77 -8.42
C TRP A 227 21.06 1.94 -7.48
N LEU A 228 22.10 2.63 -6.97
CA LEU A 228 21.95 3.87 -6.20
C LEU A 228 21.28 4.98 -7.00
N ILE A 229 21.76 5.19 -8.24
CA ILE A 229 21.15 6.17 -9.15
C ILE A 229 19.69 5.82 -9.42
N THR A 230 19.38 4.54 -9.63
CA THR A 230 18.00 4.10 -9.84
C THR A 230 17.14 4.39 -8.61
N LEU A 231 17.57 4.03 -7.39
CA LEU A 231 16.80 4.35 -6.18
C LEU A 231 16.59 5.84 -5.99
N ALA A 232 17.63 6.66 -6.21
CA ALA A 232 17.51 8.11 -6.13
C ALA A 232 16.47 8.66 -7.13
N ALA A 233 16.42 8.10 -8.34
CA ALA A 233 15.44 8.46 -9.36
C ALA A 233 14.01 8.04 -8.97
N LEU A 234 13.83 6.87 -8.35
CA LEU A 234 12.52 6.41 -7.86
C LEU A 234 11.98 7.34 -6.77
N VAL A 235 12.80 7.70 -5.79
CA VAL A 235 12.43 8.65 -4.73
C VAL A 235 12.06 10.02 -5.32
N ALA A 236 12.85 10.50 -6.30
CA ALA A 236 12.55 11.75 -6.99
C ALA A 236 11.22 11.69 -7.76
N THR A 237 10.89 10.55 -8.37
CA THR A 237 9.65 10.38 -9.14
C THR A 237 8.42 10.52 -8.24
N ILE A 238 8.41 9.85 -7.09
CA ILE A 238 7.31 9.96 -6.11
C ILE A 238 7.22 11.40 -5.59
N ALA A 239 8.35 12.02 -5.25
CA ALA A 239 8.39 13.39 -4.74
C ALA A 239 7.81 14.41 -5.73
N VAL A 240 8.16 14.29 -7.02
CA VAL A 240 7.64 15.16 -8.07
C VAL A 240 6.14 14.95 -8.25
N ALA A 241 5.66 13.71 -8.30
CA ALA A 241 4.24 13.40 -8.39
C ALA A 241 3.46 13.95 -7.18
N SER A 242 3.99 13.76 -5.98
CA SER A 242 3.46 14.32 -4.73
C SER A 242 3.37 15.86 -4.75
N ALA A 243 4.43 16.54 -5.21
CA ALA A 243 4.45 17.99 -5.29
C ALA A 243 3.45 18.52 -6.34
N ALA A 244 3.39 17.86 -7.50
CA ALA A 244 2.41 18.18 -8.54
C ALA A 244 0.98 17.98 -8.03
N ALA A 245 0.71 16.89 -7.31
CA ALA A 245 -0.59 16.61 -6.71
C ALA A 245 -1.03 17.72 -5.75
N LYS A 246 -0.13 18.19 -4.87
CA LYS A 246 -0.42 19.31 -3.97
C LYS A 246 -0.74 20.60 -4.72
N ILE A 247 -0.07 20.87 -5.85
CA ILE A 247 -0.33 22.04 -6.68
C ILE A 247 -1.70 21.92 -7.38
N LEU A 248 -2.00 20.75 -7.95
CA LEU A 248 -3.20 20.52 -8.75
C LEU A 248 -4.47 20.38 -7.92
N TYR A 249 -4.38 19.71 -6.77
CA TYR A 249 -5.54 19.38 -5.93
C TYR A 249 -5.64 20.25 -4.66
N GLY A 250 -4.63 21.07 -4.38
CA GLY A 250 -4.60 22.00 -3.25
C GLY A 250 -4.60 21.34 -1.87
N ASP A 251 -4.32 22.13 -0.83
CA ASP A 251 -4.60 21.74 0.57
C ASP A 251 -6.10 21.88 0.92
N ASP A 252 -6.88 22.62 0.11
CA ASP A 252 -8.31 22.91 0.33
C ASP A 252 -9.09 23.06 -1.00
N ARG A 253 -9.75 22.00 -1.48
CA ARG A 253 -11.10 21.97 -2.12
C ARG A 253 -11.39 20.59 -2.76
N PRO A 254 -12.65 20.12 -2.78
CA PRO A 254 -13.01 18.86 -3.42
C PRO A 254 -13.03 19.01 -4.95
N PRO A 255 -12.64 17.97 -5.72
CA PRO A 255 -12.95 17.92 -7.14
C PRO A 255 -14.46 17.76 -7.33
N ASP A 256 -15.05 18.59 -8.19
CA ASP A 256 -16.43 18.42 -8.67
C ASP A 256 -16.59 17.00 -9.21
N VAL A 257 -17.40 16.19 -8.53
CA VAL A 257 -17.99 15.00 -9.13
C VAL A 257 -19.13 15.53 -10.00
N PRO A 258 -19.16 15.23 -11.32
CA PRO A 258 -20.29 15.64 -12.14
C PRO A 258 -21.57 15.01 -11.57
N ASP A 259 -22.56 15.86 -11.27
CA ASP A 259 -23.87 15.47 -10.76
C ASP A 259 -24.41 14.27 -11.55
N GLU A 260 -24.60 13.14 -10.88
CA GLU A 260 -25.45 12.07 -11.40
C GLU A 260 -26.83 12.67 -11.66
N VAL A 261 -27.29 12.51 -12.89
CA VAL A 261 -28.61 12.87 -13.39
C VAL A 261 -29.67 12.45 -12.38
N LYS A 262 -30.25 13.42 -11.66
CA LYS A 262 -31.55 13.25 -11.01
C LYS A 262 -32.55 12.89 -12.10
N VAL A 263 -32.89 11.61 -12.17
CA VAL A 263 -34.05 11.13 -12.90
C VAL A 263 -35.26 11.66 -12.14
N ASP A 264 -35.84 12.74 -12.65
CA ASP A 264 -37.12 13.28 -12.19
C ASP A 264 -38.16 12.16 -12.21
N SER A 265 -38.53 11.70 -11.01
CA SER A 265 -39.71 10.87 -10.82
C SER A 265 -40.93 11.78 -10.90
N LEU A 266 -41.44 11.92 -12.12
CA LEU A 266 -42.77 12.47 -12.40
C LEU A 266 -43.84 11.69 -11.63
N ASN A 267 -44.55 12.43 -10.78
CA ASN A 267 -45.98 12.32 -10.46
C ASN A 267 -46.58 10.93 -10.17
N ALA A 268 -46.88 10.70 -8.89
CA ALA A 268 -48.23 10.27 -8.48
C ALA A 268 -48.41 10.52 -6.97
N THR A 269 -49.29 11.46 -6.63
CA THR A 269 -50.01 11.49 -5.35
C THR A 269 -51.49 11.28 -5.65
N PRO A 270 -52.26 10.80 -4.65
CA PRO A 270 -53.12 9.62 -4.73
C PRO A 270 -54.44 9.80 -5.50
#